data_AF-B2WNM1-F1
#
_entry.id   AF-B2WNM1-F1
#
_cell.length_a   1.000
_cell.length_b   1.000
_cell.length_c   1.000
_cell.angle_alpha   90.00
_cell.angle_beta   90.00
_cell.angle_gamma   90.00
#
_symmetry.space_group_name_H-M   'P 1'
#
loop_
_entity.id
_entity.type
_entity.pdbx_description
1 polymer ?
#
loop_
_entity_poly.entity_id
_entity_poly.type
_entity_poly.pdbx_seq_one_letter_code
_entity_poly.pdbx_strand_id
1 'polypeptide(L)'
;MRTLPIVLRGASKIGWYEGSGFFVIMSILNYKWAQTGIYDVYDKGIAGILVGMMAAAGGAYWRSNDKPTAMVLGFVAILQALGVRNGWYDRFA
;
A
#
# COMPACT_ATOMS: atom_id res chain seq x y z
N MET A 1 11.72 -25.99 17.03
CA MET A 1 11.16 -25.05 16.05
C MET A 1 9.83 -25.60 15.57
N ARG A 2 8.71 -24.91 15.84
CA ARG A 2 7.37 -25.36 15.44
C ARG A 2 7.18 -25.06 13.97
N THR A 3 7.33 -26.06 13.12
CA THR A 3 7.02 -25.97 11.70
C THR A 3 5.52 -25.74 11.53
N LEU A 4 5.13 -24.65 10.88
CA LEU A 4 3.74 -24.40 10.48
C LEU A 4 3.21 -25.61 9.70
N PRO A 5 1.93 -26.00 9.88
CA PRO A 5 1.28 -26.99 9.03
C PRO A 5 1.50 -26.64 7.55
N ILE A 6 1.65 -27.66 6.69
CA ILE A 6 2.11 -27.46 5.30
C ILE A 6 1.24 -26.46 4.52
N VAL A 7 -0.07 -26.44 4.80
CA VAL A 7 -1.04 -25.51 4.22
C VAL A 7 -0.75 -24.08 4.67
N LEU A 8 -0.54 -23.82 5.96
CA LEU A 8 -0.21 -22.48 6.47
C LEU A 8 1.14 -22.02 5.93
N ARG A 9 2.14 -22.91 5.88
CA ARG A 9 3.45 -22.59 5.30
C ARG A 9 3.34 -22.23 3.81
N GLY A 10 2.51 -22.95 3.05
CA GLY A 10 2.22 -22.66 1.66
C GLY A 10 1.56 -21.30 1.48
N ALA A 11 0.48 -21.04 2.23
CA ALA A 11 -0.25 -19.77 2.21
C ALA A 11 0.66 -18.58 2.56
N SER A 12 1.51 -18.70 3.60
CA SER A 12 2.46 -17.65 3.96
C SER A 12 3.49 -17.38 2.85
N LYS A 13 4.03 -18.43 2.20
CA LYS A 13 4.98 -18.24 1.08
C LYS A 13 4.30 -17.56 -0.11
N ILE A 14 3.13 -18.04 -0.50
CA ILE A 14 2.37 -17.47 -1.63
C ILE A 14 2.02 -16.01 -1.34
N GLY A 15 1.49 -15.72 -0.15
CA GLY A 15 1.20 -14.35 0.26
C GLY A 15 2.43 -13.44 0.25
N TRP A 16 3.64 -13.97 0.54
CA TRP A 16 4.88 -13.21 0.41
C TRP A 16 5.27 -12.91 -1.04
N TYR A 17 5.08 -13.87 -1.95
CA TYR A 17 5.28 -13.63 -3.39
C TYR A 17 4.29 -12.62 -3.94
N GLU A 18 3.00 -12.75 -3.61
CA GLU A 18 1.95 -11.81 -4.01
C GLU A 18 2.22 -10.40 -3.46
N GLY A 19 2.58 -10.29 -2.18
CA GLY A 19 2.96 -9.03 -1.54
C GLY A 19 4.19 -8.39 -2.17
N SER A 20 5.20 -9.19 -2.52
CA SER A 20 6.41 -8.69 -3.20
C SER A 20 6.09 -8.13 -4.59
N GLY A 21 5.28 -8.84 -5.38
CA GLY A 21 4.81 -8.35 -6.68
C GLY A 21 3.98 -7.07 -6.54
N PHE A 22 3.10 -7.02 -5.55
CA PHE A 22 2.34 -5.82 -5.21
C PHE A 22 3.25 -4.61 -4.91
N PHE A 23 4.32 -4.79 -4.12
CA PHE A 23 5.25 -3.69 -3.84
C PHE A 23 5.98 -3.19 -5.09
N VAL A 24 6.30 -4.07 -6.04
CA VAL A 24 6.89 -3.67 -7.33
C VAL A 24 5.89 -2.83 -8.13
N ILE A 25 4.64 -3.28 -8.24
CA ILE A 25 3.57 -2.54 -8.94
C ILE A 25 3.38 -1.15 -8.31
N MET A 26 3.28 -1.09 -6.98
CA MET A 26 3.19 0.16 -6.22
C MET A 26 4.35 1.11 -6.51
N SER A 27 5.57 0.58 -6.57
CA SER A 27 6.78 1.37 -6.81
C SER A 27 6.77 1.98 -8.22
N ILE A 28 6.38 1.20 -9.23
CA ILE A 28 6.27 1.67 -10.62
C ILE A 28 5.19 2.75 -10.75
N LEU A 29 4.03 2.55 -10.12
CA LEU A 29 2.93 3.53 -10.13
C LEU A 29 3.34 4.84 -9.47
N ASN A 30 3.97 4.78 -8.29
CA ASN A 30 4.45 5.97 -7.59
C ASN A 30 5.54 6.69 -8.38
N TYR A 31 6.42 5.96 -9.06
CA TYR A 31 7.42 6.57 -9.95
C TYR A 31 6.77 7.28 -11.15
N LYS A 32 5.79 6.65 -11.80
CA LYS A 32 4.99 7.28 -12.88
C LYS A 32 4.34 8.58 -12.37
N TRP A 33 3.68 8.54 -11.23
CA TRP A 33 2.98 9.71 -10.68
C TRP A 33 3.92 10.80 -10.18
N ALA A 34 5.14 10.47 -9.75
CA ALA A 34 6.15 11.48 -9.43
C ALA A 34 6.57 12.30 -10.66
N GLN A 35 6.48 11.72 -11.86
CA GLN A 35 6.82 12.38 -13.13
C GLN A 35 5.61 13.05 -13.79
N THR A 36 4.43 12.44 -13.66
CA THR A 36 3.23 12.80 -14.44
C THR A 36 2.09 13.37 -13.62
N GLY A 37 2.16 13.31 -12.29
CA GLY A 37 1.07 13.66 -11.37
C GLY A 37 -0.04 12.61 -11.30
N ILE A 38 -1.06 12.88 -10.46
CA ILE A 38 -2.24 12.03 -10.24
C ILE A 38 -3.49 12.83 -10.63
N TYR A 39 -3.86 12.82 -11.92
CA TYR A 39 -4.86 13.77 -12.44
C TYR A 39 -6.18 13.14 -12.90
N ASP A 40 -6.15 11.94 -13.45
CA ASP A 40 -7.35 11.26 -13.94
C ASP A 40 -8.06 10.45 -12.85
N VAL A 41 -9.28 9.97 -13.16
CA VAL A 41 -10.11 9.23 -12.21
C VAL A 41 -9.54 7.85 -11.87
N TYR A 42 -8.79 7.25 -12.80
CA TYR A 42 -8.23 5.91 -12.64
C TYR A 42 -6.99 5.93 -11.75
N ASP A 43 -6.07 6.88 -11.98
CA ASP A 43 -4.91 7.12 -11.12
C ASP A 43 -5.36 7.41 -9.68
N LYS A 44 -6.40 8.24 -9.52
CA LYS A 44 -7.00 8.52 -8.20
C LYS A 44 -7.66 7.30 -7.58
N GLY A 45 -8.40 6.51 -8.37
CA GLY A 45 -9.03 5.28 -7.91
C GLY A 45 -8.00 4.26 -7.42
N ILE A 46 -6.95 4.04 -8.20
CA ILE A 46 -5.84 3.15 -7.82
C ILE A 46 -5.18 3.66 -6.54
N ALA A 47 -4.78 4.93 -6.49
CA ALA A 47 -4.14 5.50 -5.30
C ALA A 47 -5.03 5.42 -4.05
N GLY A 48 -6.36 5.62 -4.20
CA GLY A 48 -7.33 5.43 -3.12
C GLY A 48 -7.38 3.99 -2.61
N ILE A 49 -7.37 3.01 -3.50
CA ILE A 49 -7.28 1.58 -3.14
C ILE A 49 -5.99 1.31 -2.36
N LEU A 50 -4.85 1.85 -2.83
CA LEU A 50 -3.56 1.68 -2.16
C LEU A 50 -3.58 2.26 -0.74
N VAL A 51 -4.10 3.49 -0.57
CA VAL A 51 -4.27 4.13 0.75
C VAL A 51 -5.12 3.26 1.68
N GLY A 52 -6.29 2.83 1.21
CA GLY A 52 -7.21 2.02 2.01
C GLY A 52 -6.58 0.69 2.43
N MET A 53 -5.87 0.04 1.51
CA MET A 53 -5.22 -1.23 1.78
C MET A 53 -4.06 -1.09 2.77
N MET A 54 -3.23 -0.06 2.65
CA MET A 54 -2.16 0.23 3.61
C MET A 54 -2.71 0.55 5.01
N ALA A 55 -3.80 1.31 5.10
CA ALA A 55 -4.47 1.59 6.36
C ALA A 55 -5.05 0.31 7.01
N ALA A 56 -5.72 -0.53 6.22
CA ALA A 56 -6.25 -1.81 6.69
C ALA A 56 -5.14 -2.76 7.16
N ALA A 57 -4.06 -2.89 6.37
CA ALA A 57 -2.89 -3.69 6.73
C ALA A 57 -2.20 -3.15 7.98
N GLY A 58 -2.00 -1.82 8.10
CA GLY A 58 -1.47 -1.19 9.30
C GLY A 58 -2.31 -1.51 10.54
N GLY A 59 -3.63 -1.47 10.43
CA GLY A 59 -4.54 -1.88 11.49
C GLY A 59 -4.42 -3.37 11.84
N ALA A 60 -4.17 -4.25 10.87
CA ALA A 60 -3.94 -5.67 11.12
C ALA A 60 -2.61 -5.93 11.84
N TYR A 61 -1.51 -5.28 11.40
CA TYR A 61 -0.21 -5.37 12.06
C TYR A 61 -0.25 -4.81 13.49
N TRP A 62 -0.97 -3.72 13.72
CA TRP A 62 -1.16 -3.17 15.07
C TRP A 62 -1.83 -4.17 16.00
N ARG A 63 -2.92 -4.81 15.56
CA ARG A 63 -3.62 -5.85 16.33
C ARG A 63 -2.76 -7.10 16.54
N SER A 64 -1.83 -7.37 15.65
CA SER A 64 -0.88 -8.49 15.73
C SER A 64 0.37 -8.15 16.55
N ASN A 65 0.39 -6.97 17.19
CA ASN A 65 1.46 -6.43 18.02
C ASN A 65 2.77 -6.09 17.28
N ASP A 66 2.74 -6.01 15.95
CA ASP A 66 3.82 -5.50 15.11
C ASP A 66 3.63 -3.99 14.89
N LYS A 67 3.91 -3.23 15.94
CA LYS A 67 3.75 -1.77 15.94
C LYS A 67 4.65 -1.05 14.95
N PRO A 68 5.94 -1.43 14.77
CA PRO A 68 6.81 -0.77 13.79
C PRO A 68 6.23 -0.82 12.37
N THR A 69 5.81 -2.01 11.91
CA THR A 69 5.22 -2.17 10.58
C THR A 69 3.91 -1.39 10.45
N ALA A 70 3.08 -1.43 11.49
CA ALA A 70 1.83 -0.66 11.51
C ALA A 70 2.08 0.86 11.36
N MET A 71 3.09 1.39 12.05
CA MET A 71 3.45 2.81 11.98
C MET A 71 3.95 3.20 10.59
N VAL A 72 4.80 2.37 9.98
CA VAL A 72 5.30 2.60 8.61
C VAL A 72 4.13 2.64 7.62
N LEU A 73 3.23 1.66 7.66
CA LEU A 73 2.08 1.62 6.75
C LEU A 73 1.13 2.79 6.97
N GLY A 74 0.88 3.17 8.22
CA GLY A 74 0.08 4.35 8.53
C GLY A 74 0.69 5.64 7.98
N PHE A 75 1.99 5.82 8.14
CA PHE A 75 2.71 6.97 7.60
C PHE A 75 2.65 7.03 6.06
N VAL A 76 2.93 5.90 5.39
CA VAL A 76 2.87 5.85 3.92
C VAL A 76 1.45 6.07 3.40
N ALA A 77 0.42 5.54 4.08
CA ALA A 77 -0.97 5.78 3.73
C ALA A 77 -1.34 7.27 3.82
N ILE A 78 -0.90 7.97 4.88
CA ILE A 78 -1.10 9.41 5.03
C ILE A 78 -0.38 10.17 3.90
N LEU A 79 0.89 9.85 3.62
CA LEU A 79 1.63 10.50 2.54
C LEU A 79 0.95 10.32 1.17
N GLN A 80 0.54 9.10 0.85
CA GLN A 80 -0.15 8.81 -0.40
C GLN A 80 -1.48 9.57 -0.48
N ALA A 81 -2.26 9.61 0.60
CA ALA A 81 -3.52 10.34 0.65
C ALA A 81 -3.33 11.85 0.42
N LEU A 82 -2.28 12.44 1.02
CA LEU A 82 -1.92 13.83 0.80
C LEU A 82 -1.48 14.08 -0.66
N GLY A 83 -0.69 13.17 -1.24
CA GLY A 83 -0.30 13.23 -2.66
C GLY A 83 -1.50 13.24 -3.60
N VAL A 84 -2.48 12.35 -3.35
CA VAL A 84 -3.74 12.31 -4.12
C VAL A 84 -4.54 13.60 -3.94
N ARG A 85 -4.61 14.13 -2.71
CA ARG A 85 -5.32 15.38 -2.42
C ARG A 85 -4.71 16.56 -3.18
N ASN A 86 -3.38 16.70 -3.20
CA ASN A 86 -2.72 17.82 -3.90
C ASN A 86 -2.94 17.74 -5.42
N GLY A 87 -2.82 16.54 -6.01
CA GLY A 87 -3.17 16.35 -7.42
C GLY A 87 -4.65 16.64 -7.76
N TRP A 88 -5.52 16.77 -6.76
CA TRP A 88 -6.90 17.21 -6.95
C TRP A 88 -7.03 18.72 -7.18
N TYR A 89 -6.18 19.53 -6.54
CA TYR A 89 -6.21 20.99 -6.64
C TYR A 89 -5.48 21.51 -7.88
N ASP A 90 -4.37 20.88 -8.26
CA ASP A 90 -3.57 21.29 -9.44
C ASP A 90 -4.30 21.08 -10.79
N ARG A 91 -5.40 20.31 -10.82
CA ARG A 91 -6.24 20.17 -12.03
C ARG A 91 -7.12 21.39 -12.31
N PHE A 92 -7.31 22.27 -11.34
CA PHE A 92 -8.20 23.44 -11.42
C PHE A 92 -7.47 24.78 -11.19
N ALA A 93 -6.14 24.75 -11.03
CA ALA A 93 -5.27 25.92 -11.02
C ALA A 93 -4.68 26.15 -12.42
#